data_AF-A0A6G0UCH5-F1
#
_entry.id   AF-A0A6G0UCH5-F1
#
_cell.length_a   1.000
_cell.length_b   1.000
_cell.length_c   1.000
_cell.angle_alpha   90.00
_cell.angle_beta   90.00
_cell.angle_gamma   90.00
#
_symmetry.space_group_name_H-M   'P 1'
#
loop_
_entity.id
_entity.type
_entity.pdbx_description
1 polymer ?
#
loop_
_entity_poly.entity_id
_entity_poly.type
_entity_poly.pdbx_seq_one_letter_code
_entity_poly.pdbx_strand_id
1 'polypeptide(L)'
;MKPQYAKIPSQKAAPYQYVQFHKMSGCAYEWYSDVFECSDISDLQTITIFGIEDGEMIFTKDIDVLCDGDEFSTYADIVFIFDISETVSETQFQDSAAFALNSLSQFGIGIDTRVRVAVFSVYGDKKGSASQVSNLSTPDYDSLRSIINGIYSPDASSSGTGQKGLFQALNRTMNQYFKLSGYRNGIHNLIVYITTNSIPDQDAIGIASDIISSGNYSIVAISYQG
;
A
#
# COMPACT_ATOMS: atom_id res chain seq x y z
N MET A 1 7.49 11.46 23.33
CA MET A 1 7.69 10.12 22.73
C MET A 1 9.17 9.99 22.40
N LYS A 2 9.85 8.96 22.93
CA LYS A 2 11.27 8.73 22.69
C LYS A 2 11.49 8.12 21.30
N PRO A 3 12.69 8.26 20.71
CA PRO A 3 12.98 7.74 19.38
C PRO A 3 12.77 6.23 19.29
N GLN A 4 12.15 5.79 18.19
CA GLN A 4 12.10 4.36 17.81
C GLN A 4 13.34 4.06 16.98
N TYR A 5 13.88 2.83 17.07
CA TYR A 5 15.10 2.46 16.36
C TYR A 5 14.90 1.17 15.55
N ALA A 6 15.51 1.10 14.37
CA ALA A 6 15.71 -0.15 13.62
C ALA A 6 17.17 -0.57 13.73
N LYS A 7 17.39 -1.88 13.92
CA LYS A 7 18.71 -2.49 13.79
C LYS A 7 18.78 -3.19 12.44
N ILE A 8 19.79 -2.85 11.66
CA ILE A 8 19.99 -3.35 10.31
C ILE A 8 21.35 -4.03 10.25
N PRO A 9 21.46 -5.29 9.79
CA PRO A 9 22.76 -5.92 9.54
C PRO A 9 23.57 -5.12 8.50
N SER A 10 24.87 -4.88 8.75
CA SER A 10 25.72 -4.15 7.81
C SER A 10 27.08 -4.84 7.63
N GLN A 11 27.60 -4.85 6.41
CA GLN A 11 28.88 -5.48 6.07
C GLN A 11 30.07 -4.50 5.97
N LYS A 12 29.84 -3.17 5.98
CA LYS A 12 30.89 -2.20 5.57
C LYS A 12 31.57 -1.36 6.64
N ALA A 13 31.14 -1.37 7.92
CA ALA A 13 31.89 -0.62 8.96
C ALA A 13 31.63 -1.06 10.42
N ALA A 14 30.53 -1.76 10.68
CA ALA A 14 30.17 -2.39 11.95
C ALA A 14 29.14 -3.49 11.61
N PRO A 15 28.97 -4.57 12.40
CA PRO A 15 28.06 -5.66 12.05
C PRO A 15 26.58 -5.21 11.96
N TYR A 16 26.27 -4.02 12.49
CA TYR A 16 24.93 -3.44 12.48
C TYR A 16 24.96 -1.92 12.30
N GLN A 17 23.97 -1.39 11.58
CA GLN A 17 23.55 0.01 11.58
C GLN A 17 22.32 0.17 12.48
N TYR A 18 22.25 1.26 13.23
CA TYR A 18 21.07 1.64 14.00
C TYR A 18 20.48 2.89 13.37
N VAL A 19 19.23 2.80 12.94
CA VAL A 19 18.51 3.87 12.24
C VAL A 19 17.47 4.42 13.17
N GLN A 20 17.44 5.74 13.35
CA GLN A 20 16.44 6.38 14.19
C GLN A 20 15.21 6.74 13.36
N PHE A 21 14.03 6.46 13.91
CA PHE A 21 12.77 6.95 13.37
C PHE A 21 12.39 8.25 14.04
N HIS A 22 12.06 9.23 13.21
CA HIS A 22 11.73 10.58 13.59
C HIS A 22 10.25 10.81 13.37
N LYS A 23 9.60 11.46 14.35
CA LYS A 23 8.20 11.83 14.24
C LYS A 23 8.09 13.24 13.64
N MET A 24 7.40 13.38 12.51
CA MET A 24 7.02 14.69 11.95
C MET A 24 5.57 15.01 12.29
N SER A 25 5.34 16.11 13.01
CA SER A 25 3.99 16.57 13.35
C SER A 25 3.38 17.38 12.19
N GLY A 26 2.15 17.05 11.79
CA GLY A 26 1.42 17.77 10.75
C GLY A 26 1.66 17.28 9.32
N CYS A 27 2.19 16.06 9.17
CA CYS A 27 2.34 15.40 7.88
C CYS A 27 1.46 14.13 7.82
N ALA A 28 0.96 13.79 6.64
CA ALA A 28 0.19 12.56 6.39
C ALA A 28 1.01 11.27 6.71
N TYR A 29 2.34 11.40 6.72
CA TYR A 29 3.28 10.37 7.15
C TYR A 29 3.96 10.86 8.43
N GLU A 30 3.52 10.35 9.58
CA GLU A 30 4.03 10.84 10.87
C GLU A 30 5.45 10.38 11.18
N TRP A 31 5.98 9.37 10.49
CA TRP A 31 7.28 8.77 10.81
C TRP A 31 8.14 8.55 9.57
N TYR A 32 9.43 8.88 9.68
CA TYR A 32 10.46 8.60 8.68
C TYR A 32 11.73 8.10 9.37
N SER A 33 12.53 7.31 8.68
CA SER A 33 13.81 6.80 9.20
C SER A 33 14.98 7.62 8.69
N ASP A 34 16.13 7.57 9.37
CA ASP A 34 17.39 7.95 8.72
C ASP A 34 17.62 7.10 7.46
N VAL A 35 18.41 7.63 6.52
CA VAL A 35 18.86 6.90 5.34
C VAL A 35 19.74 5.74 5.81
N PHE A 36 19.46 4.53 5.33
CA PHE A 36 20.30 3.36 5.57
C PHE A 36 20.83 2.79 4.26
N GLU A 37 22.03 2.23 4.32
CA GLU A 37 22.69 1.63 3.17
C GLU A 37 22.53 0.11 3.24
N CYS A 38 21.93 -0.48 2.22
CA CYS A 38 21.91 -1.92 2.04
C CYS A 38 23.34 -2.46 1.86
N SER A 39 23.66 -3.55 2.55
CA SER A 39 25.01 -4.13 2.52
C SER A 39 25.31 -4.85 1.21
N ASP A 40 24.32 -5.54 0.64
CA ASP A 40 24.42 -6.29 -0.61
C ASP A 40 23.12 -6.17 -1.41
N ILE A 41 23.29 -6.09 -2.74
CA ILE A 41 22.27 -5.93 -3.76
C ILE A 41 21.80 -7.33 -4.15
N SER A 42 20.50 -7.59 -4.14
CA SER A 42 19.79 -8.85 -4.43
C SER A 42 19.44 -9.77 -3.25
N ASP A 43 19.68 -9.37 -2.00
CA ASP A 43 19.29 -10.15 -0.82
C ASP A 43 18.09 -9.56 -0.07
N LEU A 44 17.24 -10.46 0.43
CA LEU A 44 16.18 -10.15 1.39
C LEU A 44 16.84 -9.89 2.75
N GLN A 45 16.82 -8.63 3.22
CA GLN A 45 17.33 -8.27 4.53
C GLN A 45 16.20 -8.18 5.55
N THR A 46 16.26 -9.00 6.59
CA THR A 46 15.37 -8.85 7.73
C THR A 46 15.83 -7.68 8.59
N ILE A 47 15.02 -6.62 8.64
CA ILE A 47 15.16 -5.48 9.54
C ILE A 47 14.36 -5.76 10.80
N THR A 48 15.02 -5.70 11.95
CA THR A 48 14.35 -5.79 13.24
C THR A 48 14.05 -4.39 13.77
N ILE A 49 12.77 -4.05 13.89
CA ILE A 49 12.28 -2.82 14.50
C ILE A 49 12.07 -3.02 15.99
N PHE A 50 12.58 -2.09 16.78
CA PHE A 50 12.38 -2.06 18.23
C PHE A 50 11.54 -0.85 18.64
N GLY A 51 10.46 -1.12 19.35
CA GLY A 51 9.78 -0.09 20.14
C GLY A 51 10.46 0.02 21.50
N ILE A 52 10.93 1.21 21.87
CA ILE A 52 11.50 1.47 23.19
C ILE A 52 10.73 2.62 23.86
N GLU A 53 10.23 2.37 25.06
CA GLU A 53 9.58 3.37 25.92
C GLU A 53 10.30 3.39 27.26
N ASP A 54 10.72 4.58 27.70
CA ASP A 54 11.46 4.76 28.96
C ASP A 54 12.71 3.91 29.20
N GLY A 55 13.33 3.45 28.11
CA GLY A 55 14.53 2.62 28.16
C GLY A 55 14.20 1.13 28.20
N GLU A 56 12.92 0.76 28.23
CA GLU A 56 12.44 -0.61 28.12
C GLU A 56 11.96 -0.91 26.71
N MET A 57 12.29 -2.10 26.21
CA MET A 57 11.83 -2.59 24.92
C MET A 57 10.38 -3.07 25.05
N ILE A 58 9.46 -2.39 24.36
CA ILE A 58 8.02 -2.67 24.41
C ILE A 58 7.54 -3.57 23.27
N PHE A 59 8.24 -3.58 22.13
CA PHE A 59 8.00 -4.56 21.06
C PHE A 59 9.22 -4.78 20.17
N THR A 60 9.20 -5.89 19.45
CA THR A 60 10.13 -6.23 18.39
C THR A 60 9.35 -6.73 17.19
N LYS A 61 9.66 -6.23 15.99
CA LYS A 61 9.03 -6.67 14.75
C LYS A 61 10.08 -6.84 13.66
N ASP A 62 10.14 -8.03 13.09
CA ASP A 62 10.95 -8.30 11.92
C ASP A 62 10.18 -7.92 10.64
N ILE A 63 10.86 -7.22 9.74
CA ILE A 63 10.36 -6.84 8.42
C ILE A 63 11.41 -7.20 7.40
N ASP A 64 11.04 -8.02 6.43
CA ASP A 64 11.92 -8.35 5.32
C ASP A 64 11.88 -7.23 4.27
N VAL A 65 13.06 -6.68 3.98
CA VAL A 65 13.28 -5.62 2.99
C VAL A 65 14.14 -6.17 1.88
N LEU A 66 13.63 -6.15 0.65
CA LEU A 66 14.42 -6.52 -0.51
C LEU A 66 15.36 -5.35 -0.85
N CYS A 67 16.66 -5.59 -0.66
CA CYS A 67 17.71 -4.65 -1.01
C CYS A 67 18.15 -4.89 -2.45
N ASP A 68 17.66 -4.11 -3.41
CA ASP A 68 18.22 -4.06 -4.76
C ASP A 68 18.98 -2.74 -4.89
N GLY A 69 20.32 -2.76 -4.88
CA GLY A 69 21.17 -1.57 -4.77
C GLY A 69 21.41 -0.81 -6.07
N ASP A 70 20.37 -0.68 -6.86
CA ASP A 70 20.18 0.54 -7.64
C ASP A 70 19.31 1.49 -6.78
N GLU A 71 19.35 2.80 -7.02
CA GLU A 71 18.36 3.75 -6.49
C GLU A 71 16.93 3.17 -6.59
N PHE A 72 16.35 2.70 -5.47
CA PHE A 72 14.98 2.15 -5.39
C PHE A 72 14.51 1.45 -6.70
N SER A 73 15.27 0.47 -7.19
CA SER A 73 15.01 -0.23 -8.45
C SER A 73 13.87 -1.24 -8.42
N THR A 74 12.93 -1.10 -7.48
CA THR A 74 11.89 -2.10 -7.26
C THR A 74 10.92 -2.10 -8.43
N TYR A 75 10.96 -3.18 -9.22
CA TYR A 75 9.85 -3.50 -10.11
C TYR A 75 8.65 -3.86 -9.24
N ALA A 76 7.53 -3.15 -9.41
CA ALA A 76 6.33 -3.38 -8.63
C ALA A 76 5.07 -3.21 -9.48
N ASP A 77 4.13 -4.13 -9.32
CA ASP A 77 2.77 -3.99 -9.84
C ASP A 77 1.84 -3.75 -8.66
N ILE A 78 1.28 -2.55 -8.61
CA ILE A 78 0.52 -2.05 -7.46
C ILE A 78 -0.94 -1.88 -7.87
N VAL A 79 -1.86 -2.42 -7.07
CA VAL A 79 -3.29 -2.16 -7.18
C VAL A 79 -3.74 -1.34 -6.00
N PHE A 80 -4.18 -0.11 -6.23
CA PHE A 80 -4.88 0.67 -5.22
C PHE A 80 -6.38 0.35 -5.28
N ILE A 81 -6.97 0.03 -4.14
CA ILE A 81 -8.40 -0.12 -3.95
C ILE A 81 -8.85 0.99 -3.02
N PHE A 82 -9.55 1.98 -3.55
CA PHE A 82 -10.09 3.09 -2.76
C PHE A 82 -11.50 2.78 -2.30
N ASP A 83 -11.71 2.89 -0.99
CA ASP A 83 -13.03 3.01 -0.43
C ASP A 83 -13.64 4.36 -0.80
N ILE A 84 -14.75 4.32 -1.51
CA ILE A 84 -15.60 5.48 -1.85
C ILE A 84 -17.02 5.25 -1.33
N SER A 85 -17.17 4.39 -0.32
CA SER A 85 -18.43 4.20 0.38
C SER A 85 -18.89 5.47 1.08
N GLU A 86 -20.11 5.41 1.53
CA GLU A 86 -20.89 6.49 2.11
C GLU A 86 -20.33 6.99 3.44
N THR A 87 -19.46 6.20 4.08
CA THR A 87 -18.74 6.57 5.30
C THR A 87 -17.49 7.40 5.03
N VAL A 88 -17.07 7.51 3.77
CA VAL A 88 -15.89 8.27 3.35
C VAL A 88 -16.35 9.66 2.91
N SER A 89 -15.99 10.69 3.68
CA SER A 89 -16.19 12.08 3.27
C SER A 89 -15.23 12.49 2.15
N GLU A 90 -15.55 13.59 1.47
CA GLU A 90 -14.73 14.09 0.35
C GLU A 90 -13.32 14.45 0.82
N THR A 91 -13.20 15.07 1.99
CA THR A 91 -11.90 15.40 2.58
C THR A 91 -11.09 14.14 2.92
N GLN A 92 -11.72 13.13 3.54
CA GLN A 92 -11.01 11.86 3.84
C GLN A 92 -10.55 11.16 2.56
N PHE A 93 -11.37 11.20 1.50
CA PHE A 93 -10.97 10.68 0.21
C PHE A 93 -9.79 11.47 -0.39
N GLN A 94 -9.86 12.81 -0.39
CA GLN A 94 -8.80 13.67 -0.92
C GLN A 94 -7.47 13.45 -0.18
N ASP A 95 -7.50 13.31 1.14
CA ASP A 95 -6.31 12.99 1.94
C ASP A 95 -5.74 11.62 1.59
N SER A 96 -6.61 10.62 1.46
CA SER A 96 -6.24 9.25 1.06
C SER A 96 -5.64 9.19 -0.35
N ALA A 97 -6.21 9.94 -1.28
CA ALA A 97 -5.71 10.10 -2.65
C ALA A 97 -4.36 10.81 -2.66
N ALA A 98 -4.21 11.89 -1.90
CA ALA A 98 -2.96 12.62 -1.77
C ALA A 98 -1.86 11.74 -1.16
N PHE A 99 -2.18 10.95 -0.13
CA PHE A 99 -1.29 9.94 0.42
C PHE A 99 -0.80 9.00 -0.69
N ALA A 100 -1.72 8.32 -1.40
CA ALA A 100 -1.36 7.35 -2.43
C ALA A 100 -0.46 7.97 -3.52
N LEU A 101 -0.82 9.16 -4.01
CA LEU A 101 -0.06 9.87 -5.03
C LEU A 101 1.32 10.29 -4.52
N ASN A 102 1.42 10.87 -3.32
CA ASN A 102 2.70 11.26 -2.74
C ASN A 102 3.62 10.06 -2.53
N SER A 103 3.09 8.90 -2.12
CA SER A 103 3.87 7.66 -2.00
C SER A 103 4.46 7.20 -3.33
N LEU A 104 3.78 7.53 -4.44
CA LEU A 104 4.18 7.14 -5.78
C LEU A 104 5.06 8.18 -6.49
N SER A 105 5.13 9.41 -5.99
CA SER A 105 5.71 10.56 -6.68
C SER A 105 7.20 10.44 -7.02
N GLN A 106 7.93 9.61 -6.27
CA GLN A 106 9.35 9.34 -6.50
C GLN A 106 9.61 8.24 -7.55
N PHE A 107 8.57 7.52 -7.98
CA PHE A 107 8.72 6.42 -8.93
C PHE A 107 8.33 6.83 -10.35
N GLY A 108 9.08 6.32 -11.33
CA GLY A 108 8.60 6.32 -12.71
C GLY A 108 7.40 5.38 -12.83
N ILE A 109 6.22 5.95 -13.07
CA ILE A 109 4.97 5.22 -13.33
C ILE A 109 4.76 5.10 -14.83
N GLY A 110 4.39 3.91 -15.30
CA GLY A 110 4.07 3.67 -16.71
C GLY A 110 4.33 2.24 -17.17
N ILE A 111 3.82 1.89 -18.36
CA ILE A 111 3.90 0.52 -18.87
C ILE A 111 5.34 0.03 -19.10
N ASP A 112 6.24 0.91 -19.52
CA ASP A 112 7.65 0.60 -19.78
C ASP A 112 8.57 0.99 -18.62
N THR A 113 7.99 1.25 -17.45
CA THR A 113 8.72 1.68 -16.25
C THR A 113 8.81 0.56 -15.21
N ARG A 114 9.54 0.82 -14.13
CA ARG A 114 9.68 -0.12 -13.01
C ARG A 114 8.36 -0.27 -12.23
N VAL A 115 7.51 0.75 -12.16
CA VAL A 115 6.26 0.68 -11.36
C VAL A 115 5.01 0.81 -12.23
N ARG A 116 4.10 -0.16 -12.12
CA ARG A 116 2.79 -0.15 -12.77
C ARG A 116 1.70 -0.06 -11.73
N VAL A 117 0.69 0.76 -12.01
CA VAL A 117 -0.40 1.01 -11.06
C VAL A 117 -1.76 0.82 -11.72
N ALA A 118 -2.62 0.08 -11.04
CA ALA A 118 -4.03 -0.03 -11.34
C ALA A 118 -4.87 0.54 -10.18
N VAL A 119 -6.07 1.00 -10.51
CA VAL A 119 -6.97 1.63 -9.54
C VAL A 119 -8.33 0.96 -9.60
N PHE A 120 -8.84 0.58 -8.42
CA PHE A 120 -10.21 0.18 -8.18
C PHE A 120 -10.85 1.15 -7.20
N SER A 121 -12.16 1.30 -7.30
CA SER A 121 -12.97 1.92 -6.27
C SER A 121 -14.04 0.95 -5.79
N VAL A 122 -14.33 0.97 -4.49
CA VAL A 122 -15.29 0.06 -3.85
C VAL A 122 -16.34 0.85 -3.11
N TYR A 123 -17.60 0.44 -3.28
CA TYR A 123 -18.75 1.03 -2.61
C TYR A 123 -19.18 0.17 -1.41
N GLY A 124 -19.92 0.77 -0.48
CA GLY A 124 -20.47 0.09 0.68
C GLY A 124 -21.52 -0.96 0.33
N ASP A 125 -21.97 -1.70 1.33
CA ASP A 125 -22.83 -2.88 1.21
C ASP A 125 -24.11 -2.70 0.37
N LYS A 126 -24.74 -1.52 0.39
CA LYS A 126 -25.99 -1.30 -0.36
C LYS A 126 -25.77 -1.42 -1.86
N LYS A 127 -24.72 -0.81 -2.38
CA LYS A 127 -24.35 -0.95 -3.78
C LYS A 127 -23.58 -2.24 -4.01
N GLY A 128 -22.79 -2.67 -3.01
CA GLY A 128 -22.10 -3.95 -2.95
C GLY A 128 -21.22 -4.21 -4.17
N SER A 129 -20.69 -3.15 -4.80
CA SER A 129 -20.02 -3.23 -6.09
C SER A 129 -18.61 -2.65 -6.03
N ALA A 130 -17.75 -3.14 -6.91
CA ALA A 130 -16.49 -2.50 -7.24
C ALA A 130 -16.54 -1.91 -8.65
N SER A 131 -15.73 -0.89 -8.91
CA SER A 131 -15.39 -0.40 -10.24
C SER A 131 -13.90 -0.57 -10.47
N GLN A 132 -13.53 -1.23 -11.56
CA GLN A 132 -12.15 -1.18 -12.05
C GLN A 132 -12.00 0.12 -12.84
N VAL A 133 -11.20 1.04 -12.32
CA VAL A 133 -11.05 2.38 -12.89
C VAL A 133 -9.90 2.42 -13.89
N SER A 134 -8.83 1.67 -13.61
CA SER A 134 -7.72 1.49 -14.54
C SER A 134 -7.13 0.08 -14.47
N ASN A 135 -6.34 -0.27 -15.49
CA ASN A 135 -5.49 -1.46 -15.51
C ASN A 135 -4.05 -1.06 -15.11
N LEU A 136 -3.16 -2.07 -15.00
CA LEU A 136 -1.72 -1.88 -14.81
C LEU A 136 -1.00 -1.24 -16.02
N SER A 137 -1.76 -0.83 -17.03
CA SER A 137 -1.29 -0.10 -18.20
C SER A 137 -1.50 1.42 -18.09
N THR A 138 -1.72 1.96 -16.87
CA THR A 138 -1.78 3.42 -16.66
C THR A 138 -0.49 4.06 -17.18
N PRO A 139 -0.56 5.04 -18.10
CA PRO A 139 0.59 5.41 -18.92
C PRO A 139 1.67 6.20 -18.16
N ASP A 140 1.25 7.06 -17.24
CA ASP A 140 2.14 7.95 -16.48
C ASP A 140 1.50 8.41 -15.16
N TYR A 141 2.30 9.11 -14.35
CA TYR A 141 1.90 9.63 -13.05
C TYR A 141 0.78 10.68 -13.15
N ASP A 142 0.79 11.54 -14.18
CA ASP A 142 -0.22 12.59 -14.34
C ASP A 142 -1.60 12.00 -14.69
N SER A 143 -1.63 10.96 -15.52
CA SER A 143 -2.81 10.18 -15.85
C SER A 143 -3.34 9.44 -14.63
N LEU A 144 -2.44 8.83 -13.85
CA LEU A 144 -2.80 8.20 -12.58
C LEU A 144 -3.42 9.21 -11.61
N ARG A 145 -2.84 10.39 -11.48
CA ARG A 145 -3.37 11.49 -10.66
C ARG A 145 -4.76 11.91 -11.12
N SER A 146 -4.97 12.07 -12.42
CA SER A 146 -6.29 12.41 -12.98
C SER A 146 -7.33 11.33 -12.68
N ILE A 147 -6.96 10.05 -12.85
CA ILE A 147 -7.81 8.90 -12.54
C ILE A 147 -8.20 8.91 -11.06
N ILE A 148 -7.23 8.95 -10.15
CA ILE A 148 -7.48 8.91 -8.70
C ILE A 148 -8.31 10.11 -8.26
N ASN A 149 -8.06 11.32 -8.76
CA ASN A 149 -8.85 12.48 -8.36
C ASN A 149 -10.30 12.45 -8.90
N GLY A 150 -10.57 11.63 -9.93
CA GLY A 150 -11.88 11.52 -10.57
C GLY A 150 -12.79 10.41 -10.06
N ILE A 151 -12.35 9.55 -9.14
CA ILE A 151 -13.14 8.36 -8.73
C ILE A 151 -14.09 8.61 -7.57
N TYR A 152 -13.94 9.72 -6.85
CA TYR A 152 -14.80 10.00 -5.72
C TYR A 152 -16.22 10.34 -6.18
N SER A 153 -17.14 9.42 -5.90
CA SER A 153 -18.56 9.59 -6.19
C SER A 153 -19.35 8.78 -5.16
N PRO A 154 -19.43 9.28 -3.90
CA PRO A 154 -20.11 8.56 -2.83
C PRO A 154 -21.61 8.46 -3.15
N ASP A 155 -22.21 7.31 -2.85
CA ASP A 155 -23.65 7.12 -2.99
C ASP A 155 -24.37 7.71 -1.77
N ALA A 156 -24.78 8.97 -1.80
CA ALA A 156 -25.41 9.64 -0.65
C ALA A 156 -26.72 9.00 -0.13
N SER A 157 -27.20 7.90 -0.72
CA SER A 157 -28.46 7.24 -0.38
C SER A 157 -28.36 6.18 0.74
N SER A 158 -27.21 6.06 1.40
CA SER A 158 -26.99 4.96 2.35
C SER A 158 -26.26 5.32 3.64
N SER A 159 -26.58 4.56 4.69
CA SER A 159 -25.90 4.54 5.98
C SER A 159 -25.53 3.10 6.28
N GLY A 160 -24.25 2.84 6.48
CA GLY A 160 -23.72 1.51 6.79
C GLY A 160 -22.21 1.47 6.65
N THR A 161 -21.56 0.65 7.46
CA THR A 161 -20.09 0.51 7.48
C THR A 161 -19.61 -0.75 6.75
N GLY A 162 -20.48 -1.51 6.07
CA GLY A 162 -20.08 -2.75 5.42
C GLY A 162 -19.40 -2.53 4.06
N GLN A 163 -18.43 -3.39 3.70
CA GLN A 163 -17.64 -3.28 2.47
C GLN A 163 -17.68 -4.51 1.54
N LYS A 164 -18.87 -5.00 1.15
CA LYS A 164 -19.04 -6.08 0.15
C LYS A 164 -18.36 -5.82 -1.20
N GLY A 165 -18.21 -4.54 -1.58
CA GLY A 165 -17.48 -4.17 -2.80
C GLY A 165 -16.02 -4.65 -2.78
N LEU A 166 -15.39 -4.80 -1.61
CA LEU A 166 -14.00 -5.22 -1.50
C LEU A 166 -13.78 -6.64 -2.02
N PHE A 167 -14.67 -7.58 -1.70
CA PHE A 167 -14.62 -8.94 -2.25
C PHE A 167 -14.59 -8.93 -3.78
N GLN A 168 -15.44 -8.11 -4.41
CA GLN A 168 -15.48 -8.02 -5.87
C GLN A 168 -14.20 -7.43 -6.46
N ALA A 169 -13.63 -6.39 -5.83
CA ALA A 169 -12.37 -5.81 -6.28
C ALA A 169 -11.24 -6.86 -6.20
N LEU A 170 -11.07 -7.49 -5.04
CA LEU A 170 -10.05 -8.53 -4.82
C LEU A 170 -10.20 -9.69 -5.82
N ASN A 171 -11.42 -10.20 -6.01
CA ASN A 171 -11.66 -11.28 -6.97
C ASN A 171 -11.33 -10.85 -8.42
N ARG A 172 -11.59 -9.59 -8.80
CA ARG A 172 -11.22 -9.05 -10.11
C ARG A 172 -9.71 -8.92 -10.30
N THR A 173 -8.97 -8.52 -9.26
CA THR A 173 -7.50 -8.49 -9.34
C THR A 173 -6.90 -9.87 -9.64
N MET A 174 -7.61 -10.94 -9.23
CA MET A 174 -7.15 -12.31 -9.43
C MET A 174 -7.64 -12.97 -10.72
N ASN A 175 -8.59 -12.36 -11.40
CA ASN A 175 -9.16 -12.91 -12.63
C ASN A 175 -8.12 -12.91 -13.77
N GLN A 176 -8.18 -13.94 -14.63
CA GLN A 176 -7.27 -14.11 -15.76
C GLN A 176 -7.20 -12.89 -16.69
N TYR A 177 -8.32 -12.19 -16.93
CA TYR A 177 -8.33 -11.03 -17.82
C TYR A 177 -7.54 -9.86 -17.24
N PHE A 178 -7.64 -9.62 -15.93
CA PHE A 178 -6.86 -8.58 -15.26
C PHE A 178 -5.39 -8.96 -15.17
N LYS A 179 -5.09 -10.24 -14.90
CA LYS A 179 -3.70 -10.73 -14.91
C LYS A 179 -3.01 -10.50 -16.25
N LEU A 180 -3.71 -10.80 -17.34
CA LEU A 180 -3.21 -10.60 -18.70
C LEU A 180 -3.19 -9.11 -19.11
N SER A 181 -3.87 -8.21 -18.39
CA SER A 181 -3.89 -6.78 -18.71
C SER A 181 -2.75 -5.97 -18.07
N GLY A 182 -1.82 -6.61 -17.37
CA GLY A 182 -0.54 -5.97 -17.08
C GLY A 182 0.32 -6.51 -15.93
N TYR A 183 -0.10 -7.54 -15.19
CA TYR A 183 0.79 -8.17 -14.20
C TYR A 183 2.00 -8.79 -14.88
N ARG A 184 3.18 -8.53 -14.34
CA ARG A 184 4.46 -9.04 -14.82
C ARG A 184 4.81 -10.33 -14.12
N ASN A 185 5.30 -11.29 -14.89
CA ASN A 185 5.73 -12.57 -14.34
C ASN A 185 7.00 -12.40 -13.49
N GLY A 186 7.07 -13.06 -12.35
CA GLY A 186 8.23 -13.00 -11.44
C GLY A 186 8.38 -11.68 -10.66
N ILE A 187 7.39 -10.79 -10.74
CA ILE A 187 7.36 -9.54 -9.95
C ILE A 187 6.39 -9.71 -8.77
N HIS A 188 6.79 -9.23 -7.59
CA HIS A 188 5.94 -9.24 -6.42
C HIS A 188 4.83 -8.19 -6.55
N ASN A 189 3.59 -8.61 -6.32
CA ASN A 189 2.43 -7.76 -6.54
C ASN A 189 1.94 -7.19 -5.21
N LEU A 190 1.61 -5.90 -5.19
CA LEU A 190 1.11 -5.22 -4.00
C LEU A 190 -0.33 -4.78 -4.22
N ILE A 191 -1.23 -5.14 -3.30
CA ILE A 191 -2.57 -4.59 -3.23
C ILE A 191 -2.64 -3.66 -2.02
N VAL A 192 -3.01 -2.41 -2.23
CA VAL A 192 -3.19 -1.42 -1.17
C VAL A 192 -4.68 -1.06 -1.10
N TYR A 193 -5.33 -1.49 -0.03
CA TYR A 193 -6.71 -1.10 0.27
C TYR A 193 -6.70 0.11 1.21
N ILE A 194 -7.30 1.22 0.78
CA ILE A 194 -7.42 2.44 1.59
C ILE A 194 -8.88 2.64 1.95
N THR A 195 -9.16 2.78 3.24
CA THR A 195 -10.49 2.92 3.81
C THR A 195 -10.50 3.89 4.98
N THR A 196 -11.67 4.18 5.54
CA THR A 196 -11.84 4.92 6.79
C THR A 196 -12.25 3.96 7.90
N ASN A 197 -13.55 3.83 8.17
CA ASN A 197 -14.13 2.99 9.21
C ASN A 197 -14.99 1.85 8.64
N SER A 198 -14.88 1.58 7.35
CA SER A 198 -15.59 0.48 6.71
C SER A 198 -15.00 -0.87 7.12
N ILE A 199 -15.88 -1.86 7.17
CA ILE A 199 -15.65 -3.17 7.75
C ILE A 199 -15.83 -4.19 6.61
N PRO A 200 -14.73 -4.81 6.14
CA PRO A 200 -14.77 -5.94 5.24
C PRO A 200 -15.61 -7.09 5.83
N ASP A 201 -16.34 -7.80 4.96
CA ASP A 201 -17.06 -9.01 5.35
C ASP A 201 -16.16 -10.26 5.30
N GLN A 202 -16.71 -11.40 5.70
CA GLN A 202 -15.98 -12.67 5.73
C GLN A 202 -15.56 -13.14 4.33
N ASP A 203 -16.33 -12.81 3.30
CA ASP A 203 -16.00 -13.17 1.92
C ASP A 203 -14.76 -12.40 1.44
N ALA A 204 -14.70 -11.09 1.72
CA ALA A 204 -13.53 -10.25 1.45
C ALA A 204 -12.29 -10.72 2.22
N ILE A 205 -12.45 -11.12 3.49
CA ILE A 205 -11.37 -11.67 4.31
C ILE A 205 -10.88 -13.01 3.75
N GLY A 206 -11.81 -13.90 3.36
CA GLY A 206 -11.50 -15.21 2.79
C GLY A 206 -10.68 -15.09 1.50
N ILE A 207 -11.13 -14.28 0.54
CA ILE A 207 -10.39 -14.11 -0.72
C ILE A 207 -9.03 -13.41 -0.49
N ALA A 208 -8.93 -12.48 0.46
CA ALA A 208 -7.65 -11.86 0.82
C ALA A 208 -6.66 -12.90 1.36
N SER A 209 -7.12 -13.81 2.22
CA SER A 209 -6.31 -14.93 2.74
C SER A 209 -5.82 -15.85 1.62
N ASP A 210 -6.69 -16.17 0.65
CA ASP A 210 -6.32 -17.00 -0.51
C ASP A 210 -5.28 -16.31 -1.40
N ILE A 211 -5.43 -15.00 -1.63
CA ILE A 211 -4.47 -14.19 -2.39
C ILE A 211 -3.09 -14.22 -1.73
N ILE A 212 -3.02 -13.96 -0.42
CA ILE A 212 -1.77 -13.97 0.33
C ILE A 212 -1.13 -15.36 0.32
N SER A 213 -1.94 -16.41 0.52
CA SER A 213 -1.47 -17.80 0.55
C SER A 213 -0.92 -18.29 -0.80
N SER A 214 -1.24 -17.61 -1.91
CA SER A 214 -0.65 -17.90 -3.22
C SER A 214 0.83 -17.54 -3.34
N GLY A 215 1.36 -16.72 -2.41
CA GLY A 215 2.78 -16.37 -2.32
C GLY A 215 3.26 -15.27 -3.29
N ASN A 216 2.42 -14.81 -4.23
CA ASN A 216 2.79 -13.83 -5.25
C ASN A 216 2.30 -12.40 -4.96
N TYR A 217 1.59 -12.20 -3.85
CA TYR A 217 0.90 -10.96 -3.52
C TYR A 217 1.10 -10.59 -2.05
N SER A 218 1.27 -9.30 -1.78
CA SER A 218 1.07 -8.69 -0.47
C SER A 218 -0.19 -7.84 -0.48
N ILE A 219 -0.93 -7.83 0.63
CA ILE A 219 -2.06 -6.93 0.84
C ILE A 219 -1.75 -6.02 2.03
N VAL A 220 -1.87 -4.72 1.83
CA VAL A 220 -1.77 -3.69 2.87
C VAL A 220 -3.11 -2.99 2.98
N ALA A 221 -3.69 -2.96 4.18
CA ALA A 221 -4.90 -2.18 4.48
C ALA A 221 -4.52 -0.94 5.29
N ILE A 222 -4.98 0.22 4.86
CA ILE A 222 -4.74 1.52 5.50
C ILE A 222 -6.09 2.11 5.85
N SER A 223 -6.31 2.34 7.15
CA SER A 223 -7.48 3.04 7.66
C SER A 223 -7.08 4.49 7.96
N TYR A 224 -7.74 5.44 7.30
CA TYR A 224 -7.57 6.87 7.52
C TYR A 224 -8.65 7.36 8.49
N GLN A 225 -8.23 7.86 9.65
CA GLN A 225 -9.07 8.56 10.62
C GLN A 225 -8.61 10.00 10.67
N GLY A 226 -9.46 10.91 10.18
CA GLY A 226 -9.28 12.36 10.30
C GLY A 226 -9.88 12.88 11.61
#